data_AF-X1EEX6-F1
#
_entry.id   AF-X1EEX6-F1
#
_cell.length_a   1.000
_cell.length_b   1.000
_cell.length_c   1.000
_cell.angle_alpha   90.00
_cell.angle_beta   90.00
_cell.angle_gamma   90.00
#
_symmetry.space_group_name_H-M   'P 1'
#
loop_
_entity.id
_entity.type
_entity.pdbx_description
1 polymer ?
#
loop_
_entity_poly.entity_id
_entity_poly.type
_entity_poly.pdbx_seq_one_letter_code
_entity_poly.pdbx_strand_id
1 'polypeptide(L)'
;MIFENLVLVADADSLDQVGVRPIAAQISETAQDLAQPEESDLSVFIEIEHGLGYNVPLHFVGYLEQFGGMQVAGLPISEVFSPEPGVYWQCFTNLCLQFNLNVEGDQRLQPLPLGAQYKTEAYEQVWDFSASQEIERIDIRVWEEDTFVSSMGSQEIHTAIYDDGKPLKNFEPLLIATMPDGSQRKAYFPPTDEEGCSSIKLAPIAAPNGTLIAYRVCLFGMDEQENCVGDNYLIWDVD
;
A
#
# COMPACT_ATOMS: atom_id res chain seq x y z
N MET A 1 2.67 0.37 0.25
CA MET A 1 2.55 1.84 0.33
C MET A 1 1.30 2.31 -0.39
N ILE A 2 0.53 3.23 0.21
CA ILE A 2 -0.70 3.77 -0.38
C ILE A 2 -0.44 5.24 -0.77
N PHE A 3 -0.52 5.53 -2.06
CA PHE A 3 -0.53 6.89 -2.60
C PHE A 3 -1.97 7.33 -2.84
N GLU A 4 -2.19 8.58 -3.20
CA GLU A 4 -3.53 9.10 -3.51
C GLU A 4 -4.22 8.28 -4.62
N ASN A 5 -3.49 7.91 -5.68
CA ASN A 5 -4.05 7.31 -6.88
C ASN A 5 -3.69 5.83 -7.10
N LEU A 6 -2.68 5.32 -6.38
CA LEU A 6 -2.07 4.01 -6.60
C LEU A 6 -1.67 3.37 -5.27
N VAL A 7 -1.55 2.05 -5.27
CA VAL A 7 -1.04 1.30 -4.12
C VAL A 7 0.10 0.42 -4.60
N LEU A 8 1.27 0.59 -4.00
CA LEU A 8 2.44 -0.23 -4.27
C LEU A 8 2.51 -1.37 -3.25
N VAL A 9 2.81 -2.56 -3.74
CA VAL A 9 2.98 -3.79 -2.94
C VAL A 9 4.32 -4.41 -3.29
N ALA A 10 5.08 -4.85 -2.28
CA ALA A 10 6.23 -5.71 -2.54
C ALA A 10 5.73 -7.12 -2.81
N ASP A 11 6.33 -7.80 -3.77
CA ASP A 11 6.11 -9.24 -3.95
C ASP A 11 6.72 -10.00 -2.77
N ALA A 12 5.92 -10.87 -2.14
CA ALA A 12 6.34 -11.66 -0.98
C ALA A 12 7.48 -12.65 -1.32
N ASP A 13 7.61 -13.04 -2.60
CA ASP A 13 8.62 -13.98 -3.07
C ASP A 13 9.84 -13.29 -3.72
N SER A 14 9.77 -11.97 -3.98
CA SER A 14 10.87 -11.18 -4.56
C SER A 14 10.83 -9.73 -4.08
N LEU A 15 11.64 -9.43 -3.05
CA LEU A 15 11.75 -8.08 -2.46
C LEU A 15 12.31 -7.01 -3.40
N ASP A 16 12.85 -7.41 -4.56
CA ASP A 16 13.38 -6.53 -5.60
C ASP A 16 12.30 -6.10 -6.62
N GLN A 17 11.08 -6.65 -6.53
CA GLN A 17 9.97 -6.33 -7.43
C GLN A 17 8.88 -5.58 -6.67
N VAL A 18 8.82 -4.27 -6.91
CA VAL A 18 7.68 -3.44 -6.49
C VAL A 18 6.56 -3.63 -7.51
N GLY A 19 5.51 -4.33 -7.09
CA GLY A 19 4.27 -4.45 -7.83
C GLY A 19 3.31 -3.30 -7.54
N VAL A 20 2.32 -3.14 -8.42
CA VAL A 20 1.20 -2.23 -8.20
C VAL A 20 -0.03 -3.08 -7.90
N ARG A 21 -0.73 -2.75 -6.81
CA ARG A 21 -1.94 -3.45 -6.40
C ARG A 21 -3.08 -3.12 -7.37
N PRO A 22 -3.87 -4.11 -7.80
CA PRO A 22 -4.97 -3.91 -8.74
C PRO A 22 -6.21 -3.30 -8.06
N ILE A 23 -6.06 -2.11 -7.48
CA ILE A 23 -7.08 -1.47 -6.65
C ILE A 23 -8.32 -1.07 -7.45
N ALA A 24 -8.16 -0.68 -8.71
CA ALA A 24 -9.29 -0.37 -9.58
C ALA A 24 -10.13 -1.63 -9.86
N ALA A 25 -9.50 -2.78 -10.12
CA ALA A 25 -10.23 -4.05 -10.26
C ALA A 25 -10.90 -4.53 -8.96
N GLN A 26 -10.43 -4.08 -7.79
CA GLN A 26 -10.98 -4.46 -6.49
C GLN A 26 -12.15 -3.58 -6.03
N ILE A 27 -12.07 -2.27 -6.31
CA ILE A 27 -12.98 -1.26 -5.76
C ILE A 27 -14.05 -0.86 -6.78
N SER A 28 -13.74 -0.99 -8.07
CA SER A 28 -14.67 -0.59 -9.10
C SER A 28 -15.62 -1.74 -9.43
N GLU A 29 -16.93 -1.56 -9.20
CA GLU A 29 -18.02 -2.42 -9.71
C GLU A 29 -18.16 -2.33 -11.24
N THR A 30 -17.07 -1.99 -11.93
CA THR A 30 -17.07 -1.29 -13.20
C THR A 30 -16.31 -2.07 -14.28
N ALA A 31 -15.94 -3.32 -13.98
CA ALA A 31 -15.58 -4.29 -14.99
C ALA A 31 -16.75 -4.45 -15.96
N GLN A 32 -16.54 -4.09 -17.22
CA GLN A 32 -17.54 -4.18 -18.27
C GLN A 32 -17.26 -5.40 -19.16
N ASP A 33 -18.27 -5.88 -19.87
CA ASP A 33 -18.07 -6.94 -20.86
C ASP A 33 -17.04 -6.52 -21.92
N LEU A 34 -16.27 -7.48 -22.43
CA LEU A 34 -15.29 -7.23 -23.48
C LEU A 34 -15.99 -6.73 -24.76
N ALA A 35 -15.41 -5.71 -25.37
CA ALA A 35 -15.89 -5.08 -26.59
C ALA A 35 -15.18 -5.60 -27.84
N GLN A 36 -15.79 -5.32 -29.00
CA GLN A 36 -15.13 -5.48 -30.29
C GLN A 36 -14.26 -4.25 -30.60
N PRO A 37 -13.23 -4.41 -31.45
CA PRO A 37 -12.46 -3.27 -31.95
C PRO A 37 -13.35 -2.29 -32.70
N GLU A 38 -13.25 -1.02 -32.33
CA GLU A 38 -13.87 0.08 -33.06
C GLU A 38 -12.89 0.61 -34.11
N GLU A 39 -13.37 0.87 -35.33
CA GLU A 39 -12.59 1.61 -36.32
C GLU A 39 -12.65 3.10 -36.00
N SER A 40 -11.61 3.61 -35.36
CA SER A 40 -11.49 5.02 -34.96
C SER A 40 -10.03 5.47 -35.00
N ASP A 41 -9.79 6.67 -35.54
CA ASP A 41 -8.47 7.31 -35.50
C ASP A 41 -8.16 7.97 -34.13
N LEU A 42 -9.11 7.92 -33.18
CA LEU A 42 -9.02 8.56 -31.88
C LEU A 42 -8.82 7.59 -30.72
N SER A 43 -8.81 6.29 -31.00
CA SER A 43 -8.59 5.23 -30.00
C SER A 43 -7.67 4.13 -30.55
N VAL A 44 -7.11 3.35 -29.63
CA VAL A 44 -6.42 2.10 -29.94
C VAL A 44 -7.16 0.96 -29.29
N PHE A 45 -7.30 -0.16 -30.00
CA PHE A 45 -7.88 -1.36 -29.42
C PHE A 45 -6.82 -2.18 -28.71
N ILE A 46 -7.08 -2.54 -27.45
CA ILE A 46 -6.24 -3.42 -26.65
C ILE A 46 -7.00 -4.74 -26.48
N GLU A 47 -6.53 -5.76 -27.18
CA GLU A 47 -7.08 -7.11 -27.10
C GLU A 47 -6.77 -7.72 -25.72
N ILE A 48 -7.80 -8.30 -25.09
CA ILE A 48 -7.70 -9.02 -23.82
C ILE A 48 -7.81 -10.53 -24.06
N GLU A 49 -8.83 -10.96 -24.81
CA GLU A 49 -9.05 -12.38 -25.06
C GLU A 49 -9.86 -12.63 -26.34
N HIS A 50 -9.41 -13.58 -27.17
CA HIS A 50 -10.13 -14.08 -28.34
C HIS A 50 -10.64 -13.00 -29.31
N GLY A 51 -9.83 -11.96 -29.57
CA GLY A 51 -10.21 -10.84 -30.44
C GLY A 51 -11.17 -9.83 -29.79
N LEU A 52 -11.47 -9.98 -28.50
CA LEU A 52 -12.26 -9.05 -27.70
C LEU A 52 -11.36 -8.32 -26.70
N GLY A 53 -11.74 -7.10 -26.33
CA GLY A 53 -10.89 -6.22 -25.54
C GLY A 53 -11.55 -4.88 -25.26
N TYR A 54 -10.77 -3.81 -25.20
CA TYR A 54 -11.29 -2.47 -24.95
C TYR A 54 -10.65 -1.43 -25.85
N ASN A 55 -11.44 -0.45 -26.25
CA ASN A 55 -11.01 0.72 -27.01
C ASN A 55 -10.52 1.80 -26.03
N VAL A 56 -9.26 2.19 -26.17
CA VAL A 56 -8.61 3.18 -25.30
C VAL A 56 -8.36 4.47 -26.08
N PRO A 57 -8.95 5.61 -25.70
CA PRO A 57 -8.70 6.88 -26.36
C PRO A 57 -7.22 7.29 -26.34
N LEU A 58 -6.74 7.88 -27.44
CA LEU A 58 -5.34 8.27 -27.59
C LEU A 58 -4.84 9.25 -26.53
N HIS A 59 -5.71 10.12 -26.00
CA HIS A 59 -5.32 11.03 -24.94
C HIS A 59 -5.08 10.31 -23.60
N PHE A 60 -5.76 9.21 -23.32
CA PHE A 60 -5.45 8.34 -22.18
C PHE A 60 -4.15 7.57 -22.41
N VAL A 61 -3.93 7.03 -23.62
CA VAL A 61 -2.65 6.38 -23.97
C VAL A 61 -1.48 7.33 -23.76
N GLY A 62 -1.55 8.54 -24.34
CA GLY A 62 -0.49 9.53 -24.22
C GLY A 62 -0.26 10.03 -22.79
N TYR A 63 -1.28 10.00 -21.94
CA TYR A 63 -1.11 10.26 -20.50
C TYR A 63 -0.39 9.10 -19.82
N LEU A 64 -0.84 7.86 -20.01
CA LEU A 64 -0.25 6.68 -19.40
C LEU A 64 1.24 6.55 -19.75
N GLU A 65 1.61 6.78 -21.01
CA GLU A 65 3.00 6.70 -21.48
C GLU A 65 3.96 7.62 -20.70
N GLN A 66 3.48 8.76 -20.18
CA GLN A 66 4.29 9.67 -19.36
C GLN A 66 4.58 9.12 -17.96
N PHE A 67 3.80 8.14 -17.48
CA PHE A 67 3.84 7.63 -16.12
C PHE A 67 4.11 6.11 -16.05
N GLY A 68 4.84 5.58 -17.03
CA GLY A 68 5.25 4.17 -17.07
C GLY A 68 4.32 3.24 -17.86
N GLY A 69 3.29 3.80 -18.50
CA GLY A 69 2.43 3.11 -19.45
C GLY A 69 1.63 1.97 -18.83
N MET A 70 1.30 0.98 -19.66
CA MET A 70 0.52 -0.19 -19.27
C MET A 70 1.23 -1.08 -18.24
N GLN A 71 2.55 -0.97 -18.08
CA GLN A 71 3.27 -1.71 -17.04
C GLN A 71 2.86 -1.25 -15.64
N VAL A 72 2.55 0.04 -15.48
CA VAL A 72 2.11 0.63 -14.20
C VAL A 72 0.59 0.60 -14.08
N ALA A 73 -0.14 0.99 -15.13
CA ALA A 73 -1.61 1.05 -15.09
C ALA A 73 -2.27 -0.32 -15.15
N GLY A 74 -1.60 -1.32 -15.74
CA GLY A 74 -2.17 -2.60 -16.10
C GLY A 74 -3.06 -2.52 -17.35
N LEU A 75 -3.69 -3.64 -17.70
CA LEU A 75 -4.58 -3.72 -18.86
C LEU A 75 -5.91 -3.00 -18.59
N PRO A 76 -6.58 -2.46 -19.63
CA PRO A 76 -7.93 -1.90 -19.49
C PRO A 76 -8.91 -2.97 -19.00
N ILE A 77 -9.84 -2.56 -18.16
CA ILE A 77 -10.92 -3.40 -17.60
C ILE A 77 -12.31 -2.84 -17.90
N SER A 78 -12.39 -1.73 -18.65
CA SER A 78 -13.64 -1.11 -19.07
C SER A 78 -13.50 -0.38 -20.40
N GLU A 79 -14.63 -0.17 -21.09
CA GLU A 79 -14.78 0.90 -22.07
C GLU A 79 -14.79 2.26 -21.37
N VAL A 80 -14.79 3.34 -22.15
CA VAL A 80 -15.05 4.69 -21.61
C VAL A 80 -16.51 4.78 -21.20
N PHE A 81 -16.76 5.21 -19.97
CA PHE A 81 -18.11 5.47 -19.46
C PHE A 81 -18.20 6.84 -18.80
N SER A 82 -19.43 7.35 -18.68
CA SER A 82 -19.69 8.67 -18.10
C SER A 82 -20.47 8.51 -16.79
N PRO A 83 -19.82 8.67 -15.62
CA PRO A 83 -20.53 8.64 -14.35
C PRO A 83 -21.42 9.87 -14.16
N GLU A 84 -21.03 11.00 -14.75
CA GLU A 84 -21.75 12.28 -14.69
C GLU A 84 -21.59 13.06 -16.01
N PRO A 85 -22.53 13.95 -16.38
CA PRO A 85 -22.44 14.73 -17.60
C PRO A 85 -21.12 15.53 -17.72
N GLY A 86 -20.38 15.26 -18.79
CA GLY A 86 -19.10 15.92 -19.07
C GLY A 86 -17.90 15.32 -18.35
N VAL A 87 -18.09 14.26 -17.56
CA VAL A 87 -17.04 13.48 -16.92
C VAL A 87 -16.98 12.10 -17.56
N TYR A 88 -15.79 11.67 -17.98
CA TYR A 88 -15.56 10.40 -18.66
C TYR A 88 -14.45 9.65 -17.98
N TRP A 89 -14.70 8.40 -17.61
CA TRP A 89 -13.74 7.53 -16.96
C TRP A 89 -13.40 6.35 -17.86
N GLN A 90 -12.16 5.88 -17.77
CA GLN A 90 -11.78 4.54 -18.19
C GLN A 90 -10.88 3.93 -17.14
N CYS A 91 -11.17 2.67 -16.79
CA CYS A 91 -10.46 1.95 -15.77
C CYS A 91 -9.49 0.94 -16.36
N PHE A 92 -8.33 0.88 -15.74
CA PHE A 92 -7.29 -0.11 -15.94
C PHE A 92 -7.17 -0.93 -14.67
N THR A 93 -6.39 -2.01 -14.72
CA THR A 93 -6.27 -2.95 -13.60
C THR A 93 -5.87 -2.24 -12.29
N ASN A 94 -4.96 -1.26 -12.35
CA ASN A 94 -4.36 -0.62 -11.17
C ASN A 94 -4.86 0.81 -10.90
N LEU A 95 -5.43 1.50 -11.88
CA LEU A 95 -5.92 2.88 -11.75
C LEU A 95 -7.09 3.15 -12.70
N CYS A 96 -7.85 4.21 -12.45
CA CYS A 96 -8.79 4.77 -13.43
C CYS A 96 -8.37 6.18 -13.80
N LEU A 97 -8.51 6.54 -15.08
CA LEU A 97 -8.31 7.90 -15.57
C LEU A 97 -9.65 8.60 -15.75
N GLN A 98 -9.67 9.89 -15.45
CA GLN A 98 -10.79 10.79 -15.68
C GLN A 98 -10.43 11.84 -16.72
N PHE A 99 -11.33 12.06 -17.67
CA PHE A 99 -11.40 13.26 -18.48
C PHE A 99 -12.62 14.11 -18.09
N ASN A 100 -12.41 15.34 -17.63
CA ASN A 100 -13.47 16.23 -17.17
C ASN A 100 -13.57 17.48 -18.05
N LEU A 101 -14.62 17.55 -18.88
CA LEU A 101 -14.91 18.69 -19.76
C LEU A 101 -15.32 19.96 -19.00
N ASN A 102 -15.71 19.83 -17.73
CA ASN A 102 -16.17 20.95 -16.90
C ASN A 102 -15.01 21.69 -16.21
N VAL A 103 -13.78 21.17 -16.33
CA VAL A 103 -12.54 21.76 -15.81
C VAL A 103 -11.76 22.38 -16.98
N GLU A 104 -11.02 23.46 -16.76
CA GLU A 104 -10.17 24.10 -17.78
C GLU A 104 -8.69 23.71 -17.58
N GLY A 105 -7.92 23.70 -18.67
CA GLY A 105 -6.47 23.47 -18.63
C GLY A 105 -6.05 22.02 -18.36
N ASP A 106 -4.84 21.84 -17.84
CA ASP A 106 -4.18 20.52 -17.71
C ASP A 106 -4.85 19.60 -16.66
N GLN A 107 -5.73 20.13 -15.82
CA GLN A 107 -6.49 19.35 -14.83
C GLN A 107 -7.67 18.57 -15.43
N ARG A 108 -7.91 18.72 -16.74
CA ARG A 108 -8.94 17.95 -17.46
C ARG A 108 -8.65 16.45 -17.42
N LEU A 109 -7.38 16.04 -17.40
CA LEU A 109 -6.98 14.65 -17.42
C LEU A 109 -6.16 14.28 -16.18
N GLN A 110 -6.69 13.38 -15.35
CA GLN A 110 -6.03 12.95 -14.12
C GLN A 110 -6.47 11.55 -13.71
N PRO A 111 -5.64 10.80 -12.96
CA PRO A 111 -6.08 9.60 -12.28
C PRO A 111 -7.12 9.93 -11.20
N LEU A 112 -8.03 9.00 -10.95
CA LEU A 112 -8.90 9.03 -9.79
C LEU A 112 -8.11 8.71 -8.52
N PRO A 113 -8.52 9.28 -7.36
CA PRO A 113 -7.87 9.08 -6.07
C PRO A 113 -8.23 7.71 -5.44
N LEU A 114 -8.09 6.63 -6.22
CA LEU A 114 -8.48 5.28 -5.80
C LEU A 114 -7.61 4.71 -4.71
N GLY A 115 -6.39 5.21 -4.52
CA GLY A 115 -5.54 4.81 -3.40
C GLY A 115 -6.04 5.40 -2.08
N ALA A 116 -6.55 6.64 -2.08
CA ALA A 116 -7.25 7.21 -0.93
C ALA A 116 -8.55 6.45 -0.63
N GLN A 117 -9.32 6.08 -1.65
CA GLN A 117 -10.51 5.24 -1.48
C GLN A 117 -10.16 3.84 -0.94
N TYR A 118 -9.15 3.19 -1.53
CA TYR A 118 -8.60 1.92 -1.04
C TYR A 118 -8.21 2.03 0.43
N LYS A 119 -7.58 3.15 0.82
CA LYS A 119 -7.20 3.42 2.20
C LYS A 119 -8.42 3.34 3.11
N THR A 120 -9.53 3.98 2.77
CA THR A 120 -10.69 4.03 3.67
C THR A 120 -11.57 2.78 3.63
N GLU A 121 -11.76 2.17 2.46
CA GLU A 121 -12.75 1.10 2.28
C GLU A 121 -12.18 -0.30 2.48
N ALA A 122 -10.92 -0.51 2.11
CA ALA A 122 -10.30 -1.83 2.10
C ALA A 122 -9.13 -1.93 3.08
N TYR A 123 -8.33 -0.87 3.22
CA TYR A 123 -7.22 -0.86 4.16
C TYR A 123 -7.72 -0.55 5.56
N GLU A 124 -8.39 0.58 5.80
CA GLU A 124 -8.97 1.03 7.09
C GLU A 124 -10.03 0.08 7.63
N GLN A 125 -10.78 -0.66 6.79
CA GLN A 125 -11.68 -1.71 7.26
C GLN A 125 -10.97 -3.02 7.64
N VAL A 126 -9.82 -3.30 7.02
CA VAL A 126 -8.87 -4.30 7.55
C VAL A 126 -8.07 -3.69 8.72
N TRP A 127 -8.02 -2.37 8.87
CA TRP A 127 -7.39 -1.60 9.95
C TRP A 127 -8.35 -1.32 11.11
N ASP A 128 -9.58 -1.82 11.06
CA ASP A 128 -10.33 -2.26 12.25
C ASP A 128 -9.69 -3.53 12.86
N PHE A 129 -8.58 -4.01 12.28
CA PHE A 129 -7.58 -4.86 12.93
C PHE A 129 -6.22 -4.16 13.16
N SER A 130 -6.11 -2.81 13.15
CA SER A 130 -4.98 -2.17 13.84
C SER A 130 -5.26 -2.10 15.33
N ALA A 131 -4.33 -2.69 16.08
CA ALA A 131 -4.07 -2.40 17.47
C ALA A 131 -5.16 -2.80 18.47
N SER A 132 -5.62 -4.04 18.38
CA SER A 132 -5.67 -4.93 19.54
C SER A 132 -6.02 -6.32 19.01
N GLN A 133 -5.07 -7.25 19.08
CA GLN A 133 -5.54 -8.61 19.30
C GLN A 133 -6.05 -8.58 20.74
N GLU A 134 -7.36 -8.40 20.96
CA GLU A 134 -7.97 -8.59 22.27
C GLU A 134 -7.70 -10.04 22.68
N ILE A 135 -6.56 -10.29 23.32
CA ILE A 135 -6.29 -11.54 24.03
C ILE A 135 -7.00 -11.43 25.37
N GLU A 136 -8.32 -11.21 25.34
CA GLU A 136 -9.24 -10.88 26.45
C GLU A 136 -8.74 -9.84 27.51
N ARG A 137 -7.51 -9.30 27.40
CA ARG A 137 -6.78 -8.52 28.41
C ARG A 137 -5.60 -7.70 27.85
N ILE A 138 -4.73 -8.26 26.98
CA ILE A 138 -3.49 -7.56 26.56
C ILE A 138 -3.64 -6.83 25.22
N ASP A 139 -3.34 -5.52 25.20
CA ASP A 139 -3.29 -4.66 24.01
C ASP A 139 -1.83 -4.24 23.74
N ILE A 140 -1.34 -4.49 22.52
CA ILE A 140 0.00 -4.14 22.06
C ILE A 140 -0.14 -3.17 20.89
N ARG A 141 0.51 -2.02 21.00
CA ARG A 141 0.57 -1.00 19.95
C ARG A 141 2.00 -0.83 19.48
N VAL A 142 2.20 -0.63 18.19
CA VAL A 142 3.50 -0.43 17.55
C VAL A 142 3.40 0.68 16.52
N TRP A 143 4.45 1.47 16.38
CA TRP A 143 4.56 2.50 15.34
C TRP A 143 6.02 2.88 15.10
N GLU A 144 6.30 3.47 13.96
CA GLU A 144 7.62 3.97 13.57
C GLU A 144 7.76 5.47 13.87
N GLU A 145 8.99 5.92 14.10
CA GLU A 145 9.30 7.35 14.12
C GLU A 145 9.17 7.96 12.71
N ASP A 146 9.74 7.30 11.70
CA ASP A 146 9.74 7.78 10.32
C ASP A 146 9.13 6.75 9.35
N THR A 147 8.22 7.19 8.47
CA THR A 147 7.68 6.31 7.40
C THR A 147 8.71 6.00 6.30
N PHE A 148 9.72 6.87 6.14
CA PHE A 148 10.80 6.78 5.15
C PHE A 148 12.14 6.96 5.84
N VAL A 149 13.05 6.00 5.66
CA VAL A 149 14.38 6.04 6.28
C VAL A 149 15.45 5.89 5.20
N SER A 150 16.49 6.71 5.21
CA SER A 150 17.61 6.55 4.28
C SER A 150 18.34 5.22 4.52
N SER A 151 19.04 4.71 3.51
CA SER A 151 19.83 3.45 3.62
C SER A 151 20.95 3.54 4.66
N MET A 152 21.35 4.78 4.99
CA MET A 152 22.33 5.13 6.02
C MET A 152 21.68 5.66 7.31
N GLY A 153 20.36 5.83 7.31
CA GLY A 153 19.56 6.35 8.41
C GLY A 153 19.17 5.24 9.38
N SER A 154 19.09 5.60 10.66
CA SER A 154 18.55 4.72 11.69
C SER A 154 17.05 4.90 11.80
N GLN A 155 16.31 3.81 12.01
CA GLN A 155 14.89 3.84 12.35
C GLN A 155 14.70 3.70 13.86
N GLU A 156 13.67 4.32 14.43
CA GLU A 156 13.22 4.03 15.79
C GLU A 156 11.82 3.43 15.74
N ILE A 157 11.66 2.28 16.40
CA ILE A 157 10.39 1.58 16.53
C ILE A 157 9.91 1.79 17.95
N HIS A 158 8.66 2.20 18.10
CA HIS A 158 8.02 2.43 19.38
C HIS A 158 6.97 1.35 19.65
N THR A 159 6.71 1.11 20.93
CA THR A 159 5.63 0.22 21.36
C THR A 159 5.01 0.71 22.65
N ALA A 160 3.71 0.46 22.81
CA ALA A 160 2.98 0.66 24.05
C ALA A 160 2.17 -0.61 24.38
N ILE A 161 2.21 -1.03 25.64
CA ILE A 161 1.59 -2.28 26.10
C ILE A 161 0.63 -1.99 27.25
N TYR A 162 -0.59 -2.52 27.14
CA TYR A 162 -1.63 -2.38 28.14
C TYR A 162 -2.24 -3.74 28.53
N ASP A 163 -2.67 -3.85 29.78
CA ASP A 163 -3.48 -4.94 30.32
C ASP A 163 -4.79 -4.36 30.88
N ASP A 164 -5.92 -4.68 30.25
CA ASP A 164 -7.25 -4.14 30.59
C ASP A 164 -7.24 -2.61 30.67
N GLY A 165 -6.61 -1.99 29.67
CA GLY A 165 -6.42 -0.54 29.55
C GLY A 165 -5.40 0.09 30.50
N LYS A 166 -4.70 -0.70 31.35
CA LYS A 166 -3.65 -0.20 32.25
C LYS A 166 -2.26 -0.40 31.64
N PRO A 167 -1.38 0.61 31.70
CA PRO A 167 -0.03 0.48 31.15
C PRO A 167 0.76 -0.61 31.88
N LEU A 168 1.40 -1.50 31.12
CA LEU A 168 2.28 -2.54 31.65
C LEU A 168 3.72 -2.04 31.68
N LYS A 169 4.24 -1.81 32.89
CA LYS A 169 5.63 -1.43 33.15
C LYS A 169 6.56 -2.65 33.26
N ASN A 170 7.84 -2.46 32.93
CA ASN A 170 8.92 -3.44 33.05
C ASN A 170 8.76 -4.68 32.16
N PHE A 171 8.12 -4.54 31.00
CA PHE A 171 8.05 -5.58 29.99
C PHE A 171 9.09 -5.34 28.89
N GLU A 172 9.76 -6.41 28.46
CA GLU A 172 10.79 -6.39 27.41
C GLU A 172 10.28 -7.16 26.18
N PRO A 173 9.44 -6.55 25.32
CA PRO A 173 8.99 -7.20 24.10
C PRO A 173 10.16 -7.49 23.14
N LEU A 174 9.94 -8.46 22.25
CA LEU A 174 10.89 -8.85 21.23
C LEU A 174 10.53 -8.22 19.88
N LEU A 175 11.41 -7.40 19.33
CA LEU A 175 11.38 -7.02 17.92
C LEU A 175 11.94 -8.16 17.06
N ILE A 176 11.23 -8.48 15.99
CA ILE A 176 11.69 -9.35 14.90
C ILE A 176 11.53 -8.57 13.60
N ALA A 177 12.63 -8.07 13.05
CA ALA A 177 12.68 -7.40 11.75
C ALA A 177 13.14 -8.39 10.66
N THR A 178 12.51 -8.34 9.50
CA THR A 178 12.91 -9.12 8.31
C THR A 178 13.82 -8.25 7.46
N MET A 179 15.06 -8.69 7.30
CA MET A 179 16.08 -8.01 6.51
C MET A 179 15.83 -8.24 5.00
N PRO A 180 16.42 -7.42 4.11
CA PRO A 180 16.23 -7.55 2.66
C PRO A 180 16.66 -8.91 2.07
N ASP A 181 17.56 -9.64 2.74
CA ASP A 181 17.98 -10.98 2.34
C ASP A 181 17.06 -12.10 2.87
N GLY A 182 15.91 -11.73 3.46
CA GLY A 182 14.97 -12.63 4.11
C GLY A 182 15.41 -13.11 5.51
N SER A 183 16.62 -12.75 5.96
CA SER A 183 17.07 -13.11 7.31
C SER A 183 16.29 -12.34 8.38
N GLN A 184 16.15 -12.93 9.56
CA GLN A 184 15.47 -12.27 10.68
C GLN A 184 16.48 -11.69 11.65
N ARG A 185 16.35 -10.41 11.94
CA ARG A 185 17.04 -9.73 13.03
C ARG A 185 16.12 -9.65 14.24
N LYS A 186 16.61 -10.12 15.37
CA LYS A 186 15.89 -10.12 16.64
C LYS A 186 16.55 -9.16 17.63
N ALA A 187 15.76 -8.37 18.35
CA ALA A 187 16.25 -7.47 19.38
C ALA A 187 15.19 -7.26 20.47
N TYR A 188 15.60 -7.21 21.73
CA TYR A 188 14.68 -6.89 22.82
C TYR A 188 14.58 -5.38 22.99
N PHE A 189 13.36 -4.89 23.15
CA PHE A 189 13.11 -3.53 23.61
C PHE A 189 13.65 -3.38 25.04
N PRO A 190 14.07 -2.16 25.42
CA PRO A 190 14.21 -1.82 26.83
C PRO A 190 12.90 -2.10 27.60
N PRO A 191 12.96 -2.29 28.93
CA PRO A 191 11.77 -2.42 29.74
C PRO A 191 10.82 -1.22 29.57
N THR A 192 9.53 -1.50 29.38
CA THR A 192 8.50 -0.46 29.31
C THR A 192 8.47 0.41 30.57
N ASP A 193 8.16 1.68 30.40
CA ASP A 193 8.10 2.67 31.47
C ASP A 193 6.75 2.69 32.23
N GLU A 194 6.49 3.75 33.00
CA GLU A 194 5.25 3.90 33.78
C GLU A 194 4.00 4.10 32.92
N GLU A 195 4.18 4.51 31.67
CA GLU A 195 3.12 4.70 30.68
C GLU A 195 2.96 3.46 29.77
N GLY A 196 3.74 2.41 30.03
CA GLY A 196 3.71 1.16 29.27
C GLY A 196 4.45 1.27 27.94
N CYS A 197 5.23 2.33 27.75
CA CYS A 197 5.90 2.66 26.50
C CYS A 197 7.35 2.20 26.50
N SER A 198 7.85 1.79 25.33
CA SER A 198 9.27 1.52 25.09
C SER A 198 9.62 1.80 23.63
N SER A 199 10.88 2.09 23.35
CA SER A 199 11.37 2.29 21.99
C SER A 199 12.70 1.58 21.78
N ILE A 200 12.96 1.20 20.54
CA ILE A 200 14.24 0.62 20.13
C ILE A 200 14.71 1.23 18.82
N LYS A 201 15.98 1.59 18.81
CA LYS A 201 16.66 2.11 17.64
C LYS A 201 17.26 0.98 16.81
N LEU A 202 16.77 0.82 15.59
CA LEU A 202 17.36 -0.04 14.58
C LEU A 202 18.57 0.65 13.94
N ALA A 203 19.68 -0.10 13.85
CA ALA A 203 20.83 0.35 13.08
C ALA A 203 20.46 0.49 11.60
N PRO A 204 21.17 1.35 10.83
CA PRO A 204 20.91 1.52 9.41
C PRO A 204 20.88 0.20 8.65
N ILE A 205 19.91 0.10 7.75
CA ILE A 205 19.73 -1.07 6.90
C ILE A 205 20.06 -0.64 5.48
N ALA A 206 21.26 -1.02 5.05
CA ALA A 206 21.70 -0.77 3.68
C ALA A 206 20.84 -1.60 2.72
N ALA A 207 19.96 -0.92 2.00
CA ALA A 207 19.11 -1.49 0.99
C ALA A 207 18.83 -0.44 -0.11
N PRO A 208 18.51 -0.87 -1.34
CA PRO A 208 18.10 0.06 -2.39
C PRO A 208 16.83 0.83 -2.02
N ASN A 209 16.66 2.00 -2.62
CA ASN A 209 15.38 2.73 -2.56
C ASN A 209 14.22 1.84 -2.98
N GLY A 210 13.13 1.90 -2.21
CA GLY A 210 11.95 1.07 -2.44
C GLY A 210 11.94 -0.23 -1.63
N THR A 211 12.99 -0.52 -0.85
CA THR A 211 13.02 -1.72 0.01
C THR A 211 12.13 -1.55 1.24
N LEU A 212 11.17 -2.45 1.44
CA LEU A 212 10.35 -2.51 2.65
C LEU A 212 11.04 -3.34 3.74
N ILE A 213 11.05 -2.80 4.95
CA ILE A 213 11.51 -3.50 6.14
C ILE A 213 10.29 -3.84 7.00
N ALA A 214 9.85 -5.09 6.92
CA ALA A 214 8.77 -5.61 7.76
C ALA A 214 9.29 -5.97 9.14
N TYR A 215 8.53 -5.66 10.19
CA TYR A 215 8.85 -6.07 11.56
C TYR A 215 7.62 -6.48 12.35
N ARG A 216 7.85 -7.20 13.43
CA ARG A 216 6.84 -7.53 14.44
C ARG A 216 7.41 -7.39 15.85
N VAL A 217 6.58 -6.95 16.77
CA VAL A 217 6.84 -6.86 18.20
C VAL A 217 6.02 -7.94 18.87
N CYS A 218 6.70 -8.85 19.55
CA CYS A 218 6.10 -10.00 20.18
C CYS A 218 6.27 -9.96 21.70
N LEU A 219 5.19 -10.22 22.42
CA LEU A 219 5.23 -10.45 23.86
C LEU A 219 5.26 -11.94 24.16
N PHE A 220 6.19 -12.32 25.03
CA PHE A 220 6.32 -13.67 25.54
C PHE A 220 6.00 -13.66 27.03
N GLY A 221 4.82 -14.14 27.43
CA GLY A 221 4.53 -14.40 28.84
C GLY A 221 3.06 -14.43 29.25
N MET A 222 2.50 -15.64 29.37
CA MET A 222 2.19 -16.34 30.63
C MET A 222 1.66 -17.76 30.32
N ASP A 223 1.20 -17.99 29.08
CA ASP A 223 0.43 -19.18 28.66
C ASP A 223 1.05 -19.94 27.47
N GLU A 224 2.36 -19.79 27.23
CA GLU A 224 3.09 -20.34 26.05
C GLU A 224 2.60 -19.87 24.66
N GLN A 225 1.69 -18.89 24.58
CA GLN A 225 1.29 -18.26 23.32
C GLN A 225 2.15 -17.03 22.99
N GLU A 226 2.64 -16.99 21.75
CA GLU A 226 3.36 -15.86 21.16
C GLU A 226 2.33 -14.88 20.58
N ASN A 227 2.26 -13.68 21.16
CA ASN A 227 1.37 -12.61 20.70
C ASN A 227 2.19 -11.54 20.01
N CYS A 228 1.98 -11.37 18.71
CA CYS A 228 2.77 -10.45 17.88
C CYS A 228 1.88 -9.45 17.17
N VAL A 229 2.32 -8.19 17.15
CA VAL A 229 1.78 -7.14 16.30
C VAL A 229 2.90 -6.65 15.39
N GLY A 230 2.63 -6.40 14.12
CA GLY A 230 3.68 -6.02 13.16
C GLY A 230 3.25 -4.95 12.19
N ASP A 231 4.25 -4.28 11.64
CA ASP A 231 4.11 -3.22 10.63
C ASP A 231 5.39 -3.15 9.76
N ASN A 232 5.59 -2.07 9.01
CA ASN A 232 6.63 -1.93 8.00
C ASN A 232 7.00 -0.46 7.73
N TYR A 233 8.25 -0.22 7.33
CA TYR A 233 8.73 1.08 6.83
C TYR A 233 9.54 0.95 5.54
N LEU A 234 9.71 2.06 4.80
CA LEU A 234 10.39 2.09 3.51
C LEU A 234 11.81 2.66 3.61
N ILE A 235 12.78 2.02 2.95
CA ILE A 235 14.09 2.61 2.69
C ILE A 235 14.01 3.55 1.47
N TRP A 236 14.38 4.81 1.66
CA TRP A 236 14.34 5.84 0.63
C TRP A 236 15.39 6.95 0.85
N ASP A 237 16.45 6.94 0.04
CA ASP A 237 17.42 8.01 -0.11
C ASP A 237 16.88 9.07 -1.06
N VAL A 238 16.91 10.33 -0.64
CA VAL A 238 16.56 11.48 -1.49
C VAL A 238 17.84 11.93 -2.18
N ASP A 239 17.88 11.81 -3.52
CA ASP A 239 18.96 12.38 -4.35
C ASP A 239 18.95 13.93 -4.31
#